data_AF-A0A0K6FN22-F1
#
_entry.id   AF-A0A0K6FN22-F1
#
_cell.length_a   1.000
_cell.length_b   1.000
_cell.length_c   1.000
_cell.angle_alpha   90.00
_cell.angle_beta   90.00
_cell.angle_gamma   90.00
#
_symmetry.space_group_name_H-M   'P 1'
#
loop_
_entity.id
_entity.type
_entity.pdbx_description
1 polymer ?
#
loop_
_entity_poly.entity_id
_entity_poly.type
_entity_poly.pdbx_seq_one_letter_code
_entity_poly.pdbx_strand_id
1 'polypeptide(L)'
;MPLASDEPFGPLILETDFEDLAVDVGQDLGVFGKWERPQQENAQLHIALILLKTGYPHPSAQISTFRVQFELDYNPLSVGVTLNIMHDLLLAEIKDLDLGFFEILVWNWKSGCLLVRIKSYLGCVSSCYFDEVHLGVLLSEPQVNRRGCYLPQISLSLYRIPSHSYEEASSGNFFRTSSYPCARPTVTFLFPELDQSYHVLNNELLLDPAPGQVLPLDKVTMAHSSTVTFTINLTLQSIKSEDDNHIDFRIFVSAMHLRRYLTEHTHGLADGPTISIPWNLWGTEATRWFWWNNPNSYDIEWGLWTYGSKFVLIHNEPDSALHDLSVIDFAPRTAMDAHDNSLALQRTPEYKQRLERIVSEGKMLLSAYAKNAFEGELPPVYGDIIGSDVPTTIKTGFAAPVESRLPYRVVTRPQFLPTCEDWSIDGSNIVGLYPGGREDGTILVYRLSYDSDTYSHEALV
;
A
#
# COMPACT_ATOMS: atom_id res chain seq x y z
N MET A 1 -13.89 -12.67 -19.39
CA MET A 1 -14.64 -11.92 -20.42
C MET A 1 -13.58 -11.13 -21.19
N PRO A 2 -13.44 -11.25 -22.52
CA PRO A 2 -12.46 -10.43 -23.23
C PRO A 2 -12.88 -8.97 -23.09
N LEU A 3 -11.91 -8.04 -23.03
CA LEU A 3 -12.16 -6.60 -23.13
C LEU A 3 -12.86 -6.34 -24.47
N ALA A 4 -14.19 -6.36 -24.45
CA ALA A 4 -15.02 -6.26 -25.64
C ALA A 4 -15.23 -4.78 -25.96
N SER A 5 -14.18 -4.13 -26.47
CA SER A 5 -14.19 -2.87 -27.23
C SER A 5 -12.77 -2.30 -27.24
N ASP A 6 -12.08 -2.41 -28.38
CA ASP A 6 -10.82 -1.68 -28.64
C ASP A 6 -11.06 -0.19 -28.93
N GLU A 7 -12.30 0.31 -28.87
CA GLU A 7 -12.56 1.74 -29.01
C GLU A 7 -12.12 2.45 -27.73
N PRO A 8 -11.10 3.33 -27.80
CA PRO A 8 -10.68 4.12 -26.65
C PRO A 8 -11.86 4.98 -26.17
N PHE A 9 -12.06 5.05 -24.86
CA PHE A 9 -13.06 5.95 -24.29
C PHE A 9 -12.76 7.38 -24.77
N GLY A 10 -13.79 8.06 -25.30
CA GLY A 10 -13.69 9.49 -25.58
C GLY A 10 -13.35 10.25 -24.29
N PRO A 11 -12.65 11.40 -24.38
CA PRO A 11 -12.28 12.17 -23.20
C PRO A 11 -13.55 12.59 -22.44
N LEU A 12 -13.63 12.21 -21.17
CA LEU A 12 -14.70 12.63 -20.28
C LEU A 12 -14.37 14.03 -19.76
N ILE A 13 -15.12 15.04 -20.20
CA ILE A 13 -15.00 16.41 -19.70
C ILE A 13 -16.03 16.60 -18.59
N LEU A 14 -15.56 16.76 -17.36
CA LEU A 14 -16.41 17.09 -16.23
C LEU A 14 -16.54 18.60 -16.10
N GLU A 15 -17.77 19.09 -15.91
CA GLU A 15 -18.04 20.53 -15.77
C GLU A 15 -17.56 21.10 -14.42
N THR A 16 -17.15 20.25 -13.49
CA THR A 16 -16.83 20.65 -12.11
C THR A 16 -15.41 20.25 -11.74
N ASP A 17 -14.69 21.19 -11.13
CA ASP A 17 -13.39 20.89 -10.52
C ASP A 17 -13.56 19.88 -9.38
N PHE A 18 -12.62 18.95 -9.28
CA PHE A 18 -12.50 17.98 -8.20
C PHE A 18 -11.06 18.01 -7.66
N GLU A 19 -10.90 17.68 -6.39
CA GLU A 19 -9.58 17.62 -5.74
C GLU A 19 -9.03 16.19 -5.72
N ASP A 20 -9.91 15.19 -5.78
CA ASP A 20 -9.52 13.79 -5.77
C ASP A 20 -10.51 12.92 -6.58
N LEU A 21 -10.03 11.77 -7.04
CA LEU A 21 -10.79 10.84 -7.86
C LEU A 21 -10.47 9.37 -7.53
N ALA A 22 -11.49 8.52 -7.62
CA ALA A 22 -11.32 7.07 -7.63
C ALA A 22 -12.12 6.46 -8.79
N VAL A 23 -11.61 5.39 -9.39
CA VAL A 23 -12.20 4.77 -10.58
C VAL A 23 -12.28 3.26 -10.39
N ASP A 24 -13.44 2.68 -10.71
CA ASP A 24 -13.62 1.24 -10.89
C ASP A 24 -14.16 0.98 -12.30
N VAL A 25 -13.24 0.67 -13.22
CA VAL A 25 -13.56 0.38 -14.63
C VAL A 25 -14.45 -0.86 -14.76
N GLY A 26 -14.28 -1.84 -13.85
CA GLY A 26 -15.08 -3.06 -13.84
C GLY A 26 -16.57 -2.79 -13.59
N GLN A 27 -16.87 -1.72 -12.86
CA GLN A 27 -18.23 -1.26 -12.59
C GLN A 27 -18.65 -0.05 -13.44
N ASP A 28 -17.80 0.44 -14.35
CA ASP A 28 -18.02 1.68 -15.12
C ASP A 28 -18.25 2.90 -14.19
N LEU A 29 -17.62 2.89 -13.01
CA LEU A 29 -17.84 3.87 -11.94
C LEU A 29 -16.66 4.83 -11.82
N GLY A 30 -16.96 6.13 -11.84
CA GLY A 30 -16.05 7.19 -11.42
C GLY A 30 -16.60 7.89 -10.18
N VAL A 31 -15.73 8.15 -9.21
CA VAL A 31 -16.06 8.87 -7.97
C VAL A 31 -15.18 10.09 -7.86
N PHE A 32 -15.81 11.25 -7.68
CA PHE A 32 -15.14 12.55 -7.67
C PHE A 32 -15.42 13.28 -6.37
N GLY A 33 -14.36 13.68 -5.70
CA GLY A 33 -14.41 14.43 -4.45
C GLY A 33 -14.04 15.88 -4.67
N LYS A 34 -14.88 16.79 -4.19
CA LYS A 34 -14.59 18.23 -4.16
C LYS A 34 -14.72 18.74 -2.74
N TRP A 35 -13.64 19.27 -2.19
CA TRP A 35 -13.68 19.96 -0.93
C TRP A 35 -14.21 21.38 -1.12
N GLU A 36 -15.38 21.66 -0.58
CA GLU A 36 -15.93 23.02 -0.53
C GLU A 36 -15.40 23.72 0.72
N ARG A 37 -14.82 24.90 0.49
CA ARG A 37 -14.21 25.76 1.52
C ARG A 37 -15.10 26.98 1.77
N PRO A 38 -16.23 26.85 2.48
CA PRO A 38 -17.04 28.02 2.79
C PRO A 38 -16.25 28.98 3.69
N GLN A 39 -16.47 30.29 3.52
CA GLN A 39 -15.82 31.36 4.29
C GLN A 39 -16.20 31.36 5.80
N GLN A 40 -17.10 30.49 6.22
CA GLN A 40 -17.55 30.34 7.61
C GLN A 40 -17.69 28.86 7.93
N GLU A 41 -17.42 28.53 9.20
CA GLU A 41 -17.52 27.23 9.88
C GLU A 41 -18.42 26.22 9.13
N ASN A 42 -17.89 25.02 8.87
CA ASN A 42 -18.48 23.82 8.24
C ASN A 42 -17.85 23.43 6.89
N ALA A 43 -16.74 22.69 6.94
CA ALA A 43 -16.22 21.97 5.76
C ALA A 43 -17.28 21.08 5.16
N GLN A 44 -17.31 21.03 3.84
CA GLN A 44 -18.11 20.05 3.13
C GLN A 44 -17.27 19.34 2.07
N LEU A 45 -17.26 18.01 2.12
CA LEU A 45 -16.83 17.19 1.00
C LEU A 45 -18.05 16.89 0.13
N HIS A 46 -18.02 17.33 -1.12
CA HIS A 46 -19.02 16.96 -2.12
C HIS A 46 -18.51 15.75 -2.91
N ILE A 47 -19.29 14.68 -2.93
CA ILE A 47 -18.95 13.44 -3.64
C ILE A 47 -19.97 13.22 -4.75
N ALA A 48 -19.48 12.98 -5.97
CA ALA A 48 -20.28 12.61 -7.13
C ALA A 48 -19.88 11.22 -7.64
N LEU A 49 -20.88 10.36 -7.86
CA LEU A 49 -20.78 9.01 -8.42
C LEU A 49 -21.33 9.05 -9.86
N ILE A 50 -20.47 8.84 -10.84
CA ILE A 50 -20.81 8.96 -12.25
C ILE A 50 -20.47 7.69 -13.04
N LEU A 51 -21.13 7.53 -14.17
CA LEU A 51 -20.83 6.48 -15.14
C LEU A 51 -19.70 6.94 -16.06
N LEU A 52 -18.55 6.26 -16.07
CA LEU A 52 -17.33 6.71 -16.78
C LEU A 52 -17.59 6.93 -18.27
N LYS A 53 -18.36 6.05 -18.91
CA LYS A 53 -18.70 6.16 -20.34
C LYS A 53 -19.45 7.43 -20.74
N THR A 54 -20.21 8.03 -19.83
CA THR A 54 -21.17 9.08 -20.20
C THR A 54 -21.08 10.34 -19.37
N GLY A 55 -20.45 10.29 -18.20
CA GLY A 55 -20.45 11.37 -17.21
C GLY A 55 -21.75 11.55 -16.44
N TYR A 56 -22.82 10.81 -16.78
CA TYR A 56 -24.10 10.91 -16.08
C TYR A 56 -24.05 10.27 -14.68
N PRO A 57 -24.99 10.63 -13.78
CA PRO A 57 -25.18 9.94 -12.51
C PRO A 57 -25.16 8.41 -12.65
N HIS A 58 -24.39 7.73 -11.81
CA HIS A 58 -24.26 6.28 -11.91
C HIS A 58 -25.61 5.58 -11.62
N PRO A 59 -26.15 4.76 -12.53
CA PRO A 59 -27.53 4.26 -12.43
C PRO A 59 -27.75 3.27 -11.28
N SER A 60 -26.67 2.65 -10.76
CA SER A 60 -26.75 1.75 -9.60
C SER A 60 -26.65 2.47 -8.25
N ALA A 61 -26.36 3.77 -8.24
CA ALA A 61 -26.27 4.54 -7.00
C ALA A 61 -27.65 5.09 -6.63
N GLN A 62 -28.15 4.73 -5.45
CA GLN A 62 -29.37 5.32 -4.89
C GLN A 62 -29.19 6.83 -4.63
N ILE A 63 -27.96 7.23 -4.27
CA ILE A 63 -27.57 8.63 -4.08
C ILE A 63 -26.32 8.87 -4.92
N SER A 64 -26.50 9.39 -6.13
CA SER A 64 -25.39 9.65 -7.07
C SER A 64 -24.55 10.87 -6.68
N THR A 65 -25.05 11.72 -5.79
CA THR A 65 -24.37 12.94 -5.38
C THR A 65 -24.77 13.26 -3.95
N PHE A 66 -23.77 13.44 -3.07
CA PHE A 66 -24.01 13.74 -1.68
C PHE A 66 -22.92 14.63 -1.08
N ARG A 67 -23.25 15.25 0.05
CA ARG A 67 -22.38 16.16 0.80
C ARG A 67 -22.11 15.59 2.18
N VAL A 68 -20.88 15.73 2.62
CA VAL A 68 -20.44 15.32 3.95
C VAL A 68 -19.94 16.55 4.69
N GLN A 69 -20.64 16.92 5.77
CA GLN A 69 -20.30 18.03 6.65
C GLN A 69 -19.43 17.55 7.81
N PHE A 70 -18.29 18.22 7.99
CA PHE A 70 -17.35 17.98 9.09
C PHE A 70 -17.49 19.09 10.13
N GLU A 71 -17.66 18.70 11.40
CA GLU A 71 -17.80 19.62 12.54
C GLU A 71 -16.46 19.83 13.24
N LEU A 72 -15.52 20.48 12.54
CA LEU A 72 -14.18 20.75 13.05
C LEU A 72 -13.69 22.12 12.58
N ASP A 73 -12.85 22.71 13.41
CA ASP A 73 -11.99 23.84 13.00
C ASP A 73 -10.76 23.22 12.33
N TYR A 74 -10.66 23.36 11.01
CA TYR A 74 -9.53 22.84 10.21
C TYR A 74 -8.89 24.01 9.45
N ASN A 75 -7.63 23.85 9.08
CA ASN A 75 -7.00 24.75 8.13
C ASN A 75 -7.34 24.28 6.71
N PRO A 76 -8.12 25.03 5.90
CA PRO A 76 -8.54 24.60 4.57
C PRO A 76 -7.38 24.41 3.58
N LEU A 77 -6.17 24.84 3.92
CA LEU A 77 -4.97 24.67 3.10
C LEU A 77 -4.20 23.38 3.41
N SER A 78 -4.44 22.73 4.55
CA SER A 78 -3.74 21.52 5.00
C SER A 78 -4.59 20.25 4.90
N VAL A 79 -5.81 20.37 4.37
CA VAL A 79 -6.71 19.22 4.22
C VAL A 79 -6.36 18.42 2.97
N GLY A 80 -6.00 17.15 3.17
CA GLY A 80 -5.95 16.14 2.13
C GLY A 80 -7.23 15.30 2.12
N VAL A 81 -7.72 14.98 0.92
CA VAL A 81 -8.82 14.03 0.69
C VAL A 81 -8.28 12.86 -0.11
N THR A 82 -8.64 11.64 0.27
CA THR A 82 -8.32 10.42 -0.45
C THR A 82 -9.56 9.55 -0.58
N LEU A 83 -9.89 9.15 -1.81
CA LEU A 83 -11.03 8.32 -2.17
C LEU A 83 -10.54 6.94 -2.61
N ASN A 84 -11.24 5.89 -2.19
CA ASN A 84 -10.94 4.52 -2.60
C ASN A 84 -12.22 3.70 -2.77
N ILE A 85 -12.26 2.83 -3.77
CA ILE A 85 -13.43 2.01 -4.11
C ILE A 85 -13.03 0.54 -4.04
N MET A 86 -13.85 -0.26 -3.34
CA MET A 86 -13.77 -1.71 -3.37
C MET A 86 -15.18 -2.28 -3.47
N HIS A 87 -15.50 -2.92 -4.60
CA HIS A 87 -16.84 -3.45 -4.85
C HIS A 87 -17.92 -2.39 -4.61
N ASP A 88 -18.82 -2.64 -3.66
CA ASP A 88 -19.92 -1.76 -3.30
C ASP A 88 -19.52 -0.72 -2.25
N LEU A 89 -18.26 -0.73 -1.80
CA LEU A 89 -17.73 0.12 -0.74
C LEU A 89 -16.99 1.32 -1.31
N LEU A 90 -17.33 2.50 -0.80
CA LEU A 90 -16.62 3.74 -1.04
C LEU A 90 -16.00 4.19 0.28
N LEU A 91 -14.70 4.42 0.29
CA LEU A 91 -13.96 5.01 1.39
C LEU A 91 -13.61 6.46 1.03
N ALA A 92 -13.84 7.37 1.95
CA ALA A 92 -13.26 8.71 1.95
C ALA A 92 -12.44 8.89 3.22
N GLU A 93 -11.17 9.20 3.05
CA GLU A 93 -10.23 9.56 4.10
C GLU A 93 -9.93 11.05 3.99
N ILE A 94 -10.03 11.75 5.12
CA ILE A 94 -9.77 13.17 5.21
C ILE A 94 -8.76 13.38 6.32
N LYS A 95 -7.75 14.18 6.03
CA LYS A 95 -6.61 14.43 6.91
C LYS A 95 -6.36 15.92 6.98
N ASP A 96 -6.22 16.46 8.18
CA ASP A 96 -5.59 17.78 8.40
C ASP A 96 -4.18 17.54 8.95
N LEU A 97 -3.18 17.76 8.09
CA LEU A 97 -1.78 17.50 8.41
C LEU A 97 -1.23 18.45 9.49
N ASP A 98 -1.77 19.67 9.58
CA ASP A 98 -1.31 20.66 10.56
C ASP A 98 -1.82 20.33 11.96
N LEU A 99 -3.06 19.82 12.05
CA LEU A 99 -3.72 19.51 13.32
C LEU A 99 -3.52 18.05 13.76
N GLY A 100 -2.94 17.19 12.91
CA GLY A 100 -2.84 15.75 13.17
C GLY A 100 -4.23 15.11 13.33
N PHE A 101 -5.21 15.65 12.61
CA PHE A 101 -6.59 15.19 12.64
C PHE A 101 -6.87 14.31 11.43
N PHE A 102 -7.68 13.27 11.62
CA PHE A 102 -8.23 12.55 10.48
C PHE A 102 -9.64 12.00 10.74
N GLU A 103 -10.37 11.81 9.65
CA GLU A 103 -11.65 11.14 9.60
C GLU A 103 -11.72 10.20 8.40
N ILE A 104 -12.10 8.94 8.63
CA ILE A 104 -12.34 7.95 7.60
C ILE A 104 -13.81 7.58 7.62
N LEU A 105 -14.44 7.59 6.47
CA LEU A 105 -15.84 7.25 6.27
C LEU A 105 -15.93 6.16 5.21
N VAL A 106 -16.72 5.12 5.47
CA VAL A 106 -16.98 4.05 4.51
C VAL A 106 -18.48 3.95 4.27
N TRP A 107 -18.90 4.05 3.01
CA TRP A 107 -20.28 3.85 2.58
C TRP A 107 -20.42 2.59 1.76
N ASN A 108 -21.61 2.00 1.77
CA ASN A 108 -22.07 1.24 0.62
C ASN A 108 -22.61 2.23 -0.41
N TRP A 109 -21.87 2.48 -1.49
CA TRP A 109 -22.21 3.56 -2.44
C TRP A 109 -23.47 3.27 -3.26
N LYS A 110 -23.84 1.99 -3.45
CA LYS A 110 -25.08 1.60 -4.14
C LYS A 110 -26.31 1.98 -3.34
N SER A 111 -26.30 1.68 -2.04
CA SER A 111 -27.41 2.00 -1.12
C SER A 111 -27.34 3.40 -0.51
N GLY A 112 -26.18 4.06 -0.58
CA GLY A 112 -25.93 5.34 0.09
C GLY A 112 -25.79 5.22 1.62
N CYS A 113 -25.75 4.02 2.19
CA CYS A 113 -25.65 3.82 3.63
C CYS A 113 -24.22 4.05 4.11
N LEU A 114 -24.03 4.94 5.09
CA LEU A 114 -22.75 5.04 5.82
C LEU A 114 -22.62 3.83 6.76
N LEU A 115 -21.51 3.10 6.64
CA LEU A 115 -21.24 1.86 7.36
C LEU A 115 -20.24 2.04 8.50
N VAL A 116 -19.21 2.85 8.27
CA VAL A 116 -18.11 3.04 9.21
C VAL A 116 -17.73 4.51 9.26
N ARG A 117 -17.49 5.00 10.48
CA ARG A 117 -16.83 6.28 10.76
C ARG A 117 -15.67 6.03 11.70
N ILE A 118 -14.47 6.48 11.37
CA ILE A 118 -13.29 6.42 12.24
C ILE A 118 -12.77 7.84 12.34
N LYS A 119 -12.42 8.28 13.55
CA LYS A 119 -11.96 9.64 13.80
C LYS A 119 -10.91 9.64 14.88
N SER A 120 -9.82 10.37 14.68
CA SER A 120 -8.86 10.71 15.74
C SER A 120 -8.39 12.14 15.60
N TYR A 121 -8.02 12.74 16.73
CA TYR A 121 -7.48 14.10 16.82
C TYR A 121 -5.96 14.11 17.01
N LEU A 122 -5.35 12.93 16.96
CA LEU A 122 -3.96 12.75 17.28
C LEU A 122 -3.35 11.83 16.23
N GLY A 123 -2.39 12.36 15.48
CA GLY A 123 -1.47 11.55 14.69
C GLY A 123 -1.70 11.56 13.18
N CYS A 124 -0.87 10.76 12.52
CA CYS A 124 -0.95 10.51 11.09
C CYS A 124 -1.63 9.16 10.85
N VAL A 125 -2.49 9.12 9.83
CA VAL A 125 -3.23 7.92 9.43
C VAL A 125 -2.88 7.51 8.01
N SER A 126 -3.01 6.23 7.71
CA SER A 126 -3.21 5.77 6.35
C SER A 126 -4.11 4.54 6.41
N SER A 127 -5.09 4.45 5.52
CA SER A 127 -6.02 3.34 5.47
C SER A 127 -6.06 2.63 4.13
N CYS A 128 -6.35 1.33 4.18
CA CYS A 128 -6.60 0.53 3.00
C CYS A 128 -7.54 -0.63 3.33
N TYR A 129 -8.25 -1.13 2.32
CA TYR A 129 -9.09 -2.30 2.49
C TYR A 129 -8.24 -3.54 2.76
N PHE A 130 -8.55 -4.27 3.83
CA PHE A 130 -7.86 -5.50 4.18
C PHE A 130 -8.51 -6.73 3.50
N ASP A 131 -9.84 -6.72 3.49
CA ASP A 131 -10.73 -7.60 2.73
C ASP A 131 -12.12 -6.94 2.63
N GLU A 132 -13.09 -7.64 2.07
CA GLU A 132 -14.47 -7.13 1.85
C GLU A 132 -15.19 -6.69 3.13
N VAL A 133 -14.73 -7.10 4.31
CA VAL A 133 -15.39 -6.87 5.59
C VAL A 133 -14.47 -6.24 6.64
N HIS A 134 -13.23 -5.92 6.29
CA HIS A 134 -12.28 -5.27 7.19
C HIS A 134 -11.51 -4.14 6.51
N LEU A 135 -11.37 -3.04 7.25
CA LEU A 135 -10.51 -1.90 6.90
C LEU A 135 -9.26 -1.93 7.78
N GLY A 136 -8.08 -1.85 7.17
CA GLY A 136 -6.82 -1.64 7.87
C GLY A 136 -6.52 -0.15 8.01
N VAL A 137 -6.15 0.29 9.21
CA VAL A 137 -5.83 1.68 9.51
C VAL A 137 -4.51 1.71 10.28
N LEU A 138 -3.47 2.24 9.64
CA LEU A 138 -2.18 2.50 10.25
C LEU A 138 -2.25 3.84 10.99
N LEU A 139 -1.94 3.83 12.28
CA LEU A 139 -2.01 4.97 13.17
C LEU A 139 -0.64 5.23 13.79
N SER A 140 -0.26 6.49 13.89
CA SER A 140 0.87 6.95 14.70
C SER A 140 0.38 7.98 15.69
N GLU A 141 0.06 7.54 16.91
CA GLU A 141 -0.52 8.41 17.94
C GLU A 141 0.50 8.69 19.07
N PRO A 142 0.57 9.92 19.60
CA PRO A 142 1.29 10.19 20.84
C PRO A 142 0.55 9.57 22.04
N GLN A 143 1.15 8.58 22.69
CA GLN A 143 0.67 7.98 23.94
C GLN A 143 1.26 8.70 25.15
N VAL A 144 0.46 9.02 26.16
CA VAL A 144 0.98 9.54 27.43
C VAL A 144 1.30 8.36 28.36
N ASN A 145 2.58 8.18 28.67
CA ASN A 145 3.00 7.13 29.61
C ASN A 145 2.59 7.49 31.06
N ARG A 146 2.76 6.54 32.00
CA ARG A 146 2.43 6.76 33.44
C ARG A 146 3.17 7.93 34.09
N ARG A 147 4.23 8.45 33.46
CA ARG A 147 5.03 9.59 33.91
C ARG A 147 4.62 10.90 33.23
N GLY A 148 3.59 10.90 32.39
CA GLY A 148 3.14 12.06 31.65
C GLY A 148 3.97 12.37 30.40
N CYS A 149 4.89 11.50 29.98
CA CYS A 149 5.69 11.72 28.77
C CYS A 149 4.95 11.17 27.55
N TYR A 150 4.95 11.92 26.46
CA TYR A 150 4.45 11.47 25.17
C TYR A 150 5.45 10.47 24.55
N LEU A 151 4.99 9.25 24.31
CA LEU A 151 5.68 8.21 23.56
C LEU A 151 4.92 7.98 22.25
N PRO A 152 5.54 8.19 21.09
CA PRO A 152 4.88 7.90 19.83
C PRO A 152 4.66 6.38 19.72
N GLN A 153 3.41 5.97 19.47
CA GLN A 153 3.03 4.59 19.27
C GLN A 153 2.49 4.39 17.87
N ILE A 154 3.13 3.50 17.13
CA ILE A 154 2.65 3.04 15.83
C ILE A 154 1.77 1.81 16.06
N SER A 155 0.61 1.75 15.40
CA SER A 155 -0.26 0.58 15.44
C SER A 155 -0.98 0.38 14.12
N LEU A 156 -1.22 -0.87 13.74
CA LEU A 156 -2.11 -1.23 12.64
C LEU A 156 -3.40 -1.78 13.24
N SER A 157 -4.51 -1.07 13.05
CA SER A 157 -5.81 -1.44 13.57
C SER A 157 -6.71 -1.97 12.46
N LEU A 158 -7.40 -3.09 12.71
CA LEU A 158 -8.39 -3.63 11.78
C LEU A 158 -9.79 -3.33 12.30
N TYR A 159 -10.58 -2.64 11.48
CA TYR A 159 -11.97 -2.28 11.75
C TYR A 159 -12.89 -3.16 10.93
N ARG A 160 -13.96 -3.65 11.55
CA ARG A 160 -14.99 -4.40 10.85
C ARG A 160 -15.91 -3.45 10.09
N ILE A 161 -16.14 -3.75 8.81
CA ILE A 161 -17.13 -3.10 7.96
C ILE A 161 -18.43 -3.92 8.04
N PRO A 162 -19.52 -3.40 8.62
CA PRO A 162 -20.78 -4.13 8.68
C PRO A 162 -21.42 -4.21 7.29
N SER A 163 -22.17 -5.28 7.02
CA SER A 163 -22.89 -5.44 5.75
C SER A 163 -24.08 -4.49 5.59
N HIS A 164 -24.59 -3.97 6.73
CA HIS A 164 -25.71 -3.04 6.80
C HIS A 164 -25.39 -1.95 7.83
N SER A 165 -25.96 -0.76 7.63
CA SER A 165 -25.97 0.30 8.64
C SER A 165 -26.66 -0.20 9.93
N TYR A 166 -26.12 0.19 11.10
CA TYR A 166 -26.77 -0.05 12.39
C TYR A 166 -27.99 0.86 12.63
N GLU A 167 -28.10 1.97 11.90
CA GLU A 167 -29.18 2.95 12.02
C GLU A 167 -30.04 2.98 10.76
N GLU A 168 -31.32 3.37 10.88
CA GLU A 168 -32.15 3.70 9.73
C GLU A 168 -31.45 4.82 8.96
N ALA A 169 -30.92 4.49 7.77
CA ALA A 169 -30.16 5.43 6.96
C ALA A 169 -30.97 6.73 6.79
N SER A 170 -30.40 7.86 7.20
CA SER A 170 -31.00 9.16 6.93
C SER A 170 -31.20 9.26 5.42
N SER A 171 -32.45 9.37 4.97
CA SER A 171 -32.83 9.26 3.56
C SER A 171 -32.42 10.48 2.69
N GLY A 172 -31.35 11.17 3.07
CA GLY A 172 -30.90 12.41 2.46
C GLY A 172 -29.52 12.29 1.82
N ASN A 173 -29.20 13.25 0.96
CA ASN A 173 -27.90 13.42 0.33
C ASN A 173 -26.94 14.28 1.17
N PHE A 174 -27.21 14.44 2.46
CA PHE A 174 -26.44 15.28 3.36
C PHE A 174 -26.09 14.49 4.62
N PHE A 175 -24.80 14.23 4.79
CA PHE A 175 -24.24 13.47 5.90
C PHE A 175 -23.53 14.44 6.82
N ARG A 176 -23.93 14.48 8.08
CA ARG A 176 -23.20 15.22 9.11
C ARG A 176 -22.43 14.21 9.93
N THR A 177 -21.09 14.31 9.95
CA THR A 177 -20.29 13.23 10.55
C THR A 177 -20.57 13.05 12.04
N SER A 178 -20.82 14.13 12.78
CA SER A 178 -21.16 14.10 14.21
C SER A 178 -22.41 13.30 14.55
N SER A 179 -23.32 13.11 13.59
CA SER A 179 -24.52 12.30 13.77
C SER A 179 -24.23 10.81 13.84
N TYR A 180 -23.03 10.36 13.46
CA TYR A 180 -22.67 8.95 13.39
C TYR A 180 -21.64 8.58 14.46
N PRO A 181 -21.79 7.45 15.16
CA PRO A 181 -20.82 7.02 16.16
C PRO A 181 -19.49 6.61 15.50
N CYS A 182 -18.37 6.84 16.20
CA CYS A 182 -17.08 6.31 15.76
C CYS A 182 -17.01 4.80 16.01
N ALA A 183 -16.63 4.06 14.98
CA ALA A 183 -16.32 2.65 15.05
C ALA A 183 -15.10 2.40 15.95
N ARG A 184 -15.06 1.21 16.54
CA ARG A 184 -13.92 0.74 17.32
C ARG A 184 -13.17 -0.34 16.54
N PRO A 185 -11.84 -0.40 16.65
CA PRO A 185 -11.09 -1.46 16.02
C PRO A 185 -11.39 -2.80 16.69
N THR A 186 -11.50 -3.84 15.87
CA THR A 186 -11.68 -5.22 16.32
C THR A 186 -10.38 -5.74 16.94
N VAL A 187 -9.26 -5.50 16.26
CA VAL A 187 -7.91 -5.86 16.72
C VAL A 187 -6.95 -4.74 16.38
N THR A 188 -5.98 -4.49 17.26
CA THR A 188 -4.92 -3.50 17.09
C THR A 188 -3.57 -4.19 17.26
N PHE A 189 -2.77 -4.18 16.21
CA PHE A 189 -1.42 -4.72 16.16
C PHE A 189 -0.42 -3.64 16.54
N LEU A 190 0.24 -3.80 17.68
CA LEU A 190 1.20 -2.81 18.17
C LEU A 190 2.56 -3.05 17.52
N PHE A 191 3.17 -1.98 17.01
CA PHE A 191 4.55 -1.97 16.54
C PHE A 191 5.52 -1.86 17.73
N PRO A 192 6.83 -2.06 17.50
CA PRO A 192 7.85 -1.87 18.52
C PRO A 192 7.86 -0.42 19.04
N GLU A 193 8.22 -0.25 20.31
CA GLU A 193 8.35 1.08 20.91
C GLU A 193 9.47 1.85 20.21
N LEU A 194 9.17 3.08 19.81
CA LEU A 194 10.14 4.00 19.21
C LEU A 194 11.16 4.48 20.25
N ASP A 195 12.39 4.70 19.82
CA ASP A 195 13.37 5.36 20.67
C ASP A 195 12.97 6.82 20.88
N GLN A 196 13.15 7.35 22.10
CA GLN A 196 12.73 8.71 22.47
C GLN A 196 13.47 9.82 21.69
N SER A 197 14.52 9.48 20.94
CA SER A 197 15.19 10.41 20.04
C SER A 197 14.56 10.52 18.66
N TYR A 198 13.47 9.79 18.37
CA TYR A 198 12.80 9.80 17.08
C TYR A 198 11.30 10.10 17.22
N HIS A 199 10.71 10.65 16.16
CA HIS A 199 9.28 10.72 15.95
C HIS A 199 8.92 10.27 14.54
N VAL A 200 7.66 9.92 14.32
CA VAL A 200 7.16 9.54 13.00
C VAL A 200 6.87 10.81 12.20
N LEU A 201 7.55 10.93 11.05
CA LEU A 201 7.32 12.02 10.09
C LEU A 201 6.24 11.60 9.09
N ASN A 202 6.33 10.38 8.57
CA ASN A 202 5.37 9.81 7.62
C ASN A 202 5.09 8.34 7.91
N ASN A 203 3.85 7.90 7.67
CA ASN A 203 3.41 6.52 7.82
C ASN A 203 2.34 6.17 6.77
N GLU A 204 2.78 5.73 5.61
CA GLU A 204 1.87 5.36 4.52
C GLU A 204 1.64 3.85 4.49
N LEU A 205 0.38 3.46 4.40
CA LEU A 205 -0.06 2.10 4.18
C LEU A 205 -0.44 1.97 2.70
N LEU A 206 0.45 1.39 1.92
CA LEU A 206 0.28 1.18 0.49
C LEU A 206 -0.31 -0.20 0.21
N LEU A 207 -1.29 -0.21 -0.70
CA LEU A 207 -1.93 -1.40 -1.19
C LEU A 207 -2.34 -1.20 -2.65
N ASP A 208 -1.77 -2.03 -3.51
CA ASP A 208 -2.12 -2.10 -4.92
C ASP A 208 -1.97 -3.57 -5.35
N PRO A 209 -2.95 -4.20 -6.01
CA PRO A 209 -4.32 -3.71 -6.21
C PRO A 209 -5.09 -3.67 -4.89
N ALA A 210 -6.10 -2.80 -4.83
CA ALA A 210 -7.12 -2.92 -3.79
C ALA A 210 -7.86 -4.26 -3.95
N PRO A 211 -8.24 -4.94 -2.85
CA PRO A 211 -9.07 -6.13 -2.91
C PRO A 211 -10.33 -5.85 -3.74
N GLY A 212 -10.80 -6.85 -4.47
CA GLY A 212 -11.99 -6.73 -5.30
C GLY A 212 -11.80 -6.07 -6.66
N GLN A 213 -10.67 -5.40 -6.90
CA GLN A 213 -10.34 -4.88 -8.22
C GLN A 213 -10.20 -6.05 -9.20
N VAL A 214 -10.98 -6.00 -10.29
CA VAL A 214 -10.95 -7.03 -11.33
C VAL A 214 -9.77 -6.75 -12.23
N LEU A 215 -8.79 -7.64 -12.21
CA LEU A 215 -7.56 -7.47 -12.97
C LEU A 215 -7.62 -8.30 -14.25
N PRO A 216 -7.48 -7.67 -15.43
CA PRO A 216 -7.43 -8.39 -16.69
C PRO A 216 -6.07 -9.09 -16.81
N LEU A 217 -5.99 -10.38 -16.46
CA LEU A 217 -4.84 -11.22 -16.82
C LEU A 217 -5.12 -11.91 -18.15
N ASP A 218 -4.72 -11.35 -19.29
CA ASP A 218 -4.71 -11.96 -20.64
C ASP A 218 -6.01 -12.68 -21.09
N LYS A 219 -6.29 -13.86 -20.51
CA LYS A 219 -7.42 -14.76 -20.80
C LYS A 219 -8.29 -15.08 -19.58
N VAL A 220 -7.92 -14.65 -18.38
CA VAL A 220 -8.61 -14.90 -17.12
C VAL A 220 -8.69 -13.60 -16.31
N THR A 221 -9.88 -13.26 -15.83
CA THR A 221 -10.06 -12.19 -14.86
C THR A 221 -9.90 -12.79 -13.46
N MET A 222 -8.87 -12.38 -12.73
CA MET A 222 -8.74 -12.72 -11.32
C MET A 222 -8.99 -11.46 -10.49
N ALA A 223 -9.90 -11.57 -9.53
CA ALA A 223 -10.03 -10.58 -8.47
C ALA A 223 -9.53 -11.24 -7.19
N HIS A 224 -8.61 -10.58 -6.50
CA HIS A 224 -8.24 -11.01 -5.16
C HIS A 224 -9.35 -10.55 -4.21
N SER A 225 -10.04 -11.48 -3.55
CA SER A 225 -11.05 -11.14 -2.53
C SER A 225 -10.45 -10.54 -1.25
N SER A 226 -9.13 -10.33 -1.24
CA SER A 226 -8.36 -10.31 -0.02
C SER A 226 -6.93 -9.85 -0.30
N THR A 227 -6.40 -8.93 0.49
CA THR A 227 -4.97 -8.57 0.44
C THR A 227 -4.09 -9.76 0.80
N VAL A 228 -2.95 -9.90 0.13
CA VAL A 228 -1.93 -10.92 0.45
C VAL A 228 -0.83 -10.32 1.30
N THR A 229 -0.30 -9.16 0.88
CA THR A 229 0.77 -8.42 1.54
C THR A 229 0.43 -6.94 1.56
N PHE A 230 0.73 -6.24 2.65
CA PHE A 230 0.71 -4.79 2.74
C PHE A 230 2.13 -4.25 2.65
N THR A 231 2.29 -3.08 2.06
CA THR A 231 3.53 -2.31 2.15
C THR A 231 3.29 -1.13 3.07
N ILE A 232 4.16 -0.94 4.05
CA ILE A 232 4.16 0.24 4.91
C ILE A 232 5.44 1.01 4.64
N ASN A 233 5.32 2.28 4.28
CA ASN A 233 6.43 3.22 4.29
C ASN A 233 6.39 3.96 5.62
N LEU A 234 7.49 3.89 6.38
CA LEU A 234 7.62 4.52 7.68
C LEU A 234 8.86 5.40 7.69
N THR A 235 8.68 6.70 7.85
CA THR A 235 9.77 7.66 7.98
C THR A 235 9.88 8.15 9.41
N LEU A 236 11.05 7.97 10.01
CA LEU A 236 11.38 8.45 11.34
C LEU A 236 12.33 9.65 11.25
N GLN A 237 12.05 10.72 11.97
CA GLN A 237 12.93 11.89 12.04
C GLN A 237 13.52 12.02 13.44
N SER A 238 14.83 12.26 13.50
CA SER A 238 15.55 12.49 14.76
C SER A 238 15.13 13.83 15.37
N ILE A 239 14.80 13.82 16.66
CA ILE A 239 14.42 15.01 17.45
C ILE A 239 15.65 15.89 17.75
N LYS A 240 16.85 15.30 17.82
CA LYS A 240 18.08 15.99 18.28
C LYS A 240 18.96 16.50 17.15
N SER A 241 18.74 16.04 15.93
CA SER A 241 19.58 16.37 14.78
C SER A 241 19.06 17.66 14.15
N GLU A 242 19.93 18.69 14.05
CA GLU A 242 19.62 19.86 13.19
C GLU A 242 19.72 19.49 11.71
N ASP A 243 20.48 18.44 11.38
CA ASP A 243 20.51 17.87 10.04
C ASP A 243 19.25 17.03 9.80
N ASP A 244 18.70 17.11 8.59
CA ASP A 244 17.49 16.40 8.11
C ASP A 244 17.72 14.88 7.92
N ASN A 245 18.32 14.26 8.95
CA ASN A 245 18.59 12.84 9.02
C ASN A 245 17.30 12.10 9.38
N HIS A 246 16.50 11.85 8.36
CA HIS A 246 15.39 10.93 8.42
C HIS A 246 15.86 9.49 8.15
N ILE A 247 15.10 8.55 8.67
CA ILE A 247 15.25 7.11 8.45
C ILE A 247 13.99 6.62 7.79
N ASP A 248 14.12 6.11 6.57
CA ASP A 248 13.00 5.49 5.88
C ASP A 248 13.07 3.98 6.01
N PHE A 249 11.93 3.40 6.33
CA PHE A 249 11.70 1.97 6.31
C PHE A 249 10.63 1.63 5.30
N ARG A 250 10.88 0.55 4.55
CA ARG A 250 9.84 -0.14 3.78
C ARG A 250 9.58 -1.49 4.44
N ILE A 251 8.34 -1.69 4.88
CA ILE A 251 7.93 -2.83 5.70
C ILE A 251 6.86 -3.61 4.95
N PHE A 252 7.10 -4.88 4.70
CA PHE A 252 6.13 -5.78 4.10
C PHE A 252 5.43 -6.57 5.19
N VAL A 253 4.10 -6.64 5.17
CA VAL A 253 3.28 -7.29 6.19
C VAL A 253 2.37 -8.34 5.56
N SER A 254 2.41 -9.57 6.07
CA SER A 254 1.57 -10.67 5.60
C SER A 254 0.14 -10.55 6.13
N ALA A 255 -0.81 -10.29 5.24
CA ALA A 255 -2.24 -10.27 5.58
C ALA A 255 -2.72 -11.62 6.12
N MET A 256 -2.20 -12.73 5.58
CA MET A 256 -2.51 -14.08 6.04
C MET A 256 -2.16 -14.27 7.53
N HIS A 257 -1.04 -13.73 7.99
CA HIS A 257 -0.66 -13.80 9.41
C HIS A 257 -1.62 -12.99 10.28
N LEU A 258 -1.98 -11.78 9.85
CA LEU A 258 -2.91 -10.93 10.59
C LEU A 258 -4.32 -11.56 10.69
N ARG A 259 -4.79 -12.26 9.65
CA ARG A 259 -6.11 -12.94 9.65
C ARG A 259 -6.28 -14.01 10.72
N ARG A 260 -5.20 -14.64 11.16
CA ARG A 260 -5.26 -15.66 12.23
C ARG A 260 -5.84 -15.06 13.51
N TYR A 261 -5.42 -13.84 13.82
CA TYR A 261 -5.92 -13.09 14.98
C TYR A 261 -7.38 -12.66 14.84
N LEU A 262 -7.85 -12.37 13.62
CA LEU A 262 -9.27 -12.09 13.40
C LEU A 262 -10.12 -13.32 13.72
N THR A 263 -9.79 -14.49 13.18
CA THR A 263 -10.59 -15.72 13.36
C THR A 263 -10.62 -16.16 14.82
N GLU A 264 -9.46 -16.13 15.49
CA GLU A 264 -9.33 -16.57 16.88
C GLU A 264 -10.14 -15.72 17.87
N HIS A 265 -10.41 -14.45 17.54
CA HIS A 265 -10.98 -13.50 18.48
C HIS A 265 -12.35 -12.92 18.09
N THR A 266 -12.84 -13.15 16.87
CA THR A 266 -14.14 -12.60 16.41
C THR A 266 -15.35 -13.52 16.61
N HIS A 267 -15.16 -14.78 17.05
CA HIS A 267 -16.24 -15.78 17.13
C HIS A 267 -17.38 -15.52 18.15
N GLY A 268 -17.56 -14.30 18.68
CA GLY A 268 -18.74 -14.01 19.52
C GLY A 268 -18.96 -12.58 20.02
N LEU A 269 -18.17 -11.59 19.58
CA LEU A 269 -18.20 -10.26 20.19
C LEU A 269 -18.13 -9.17 19.11
N ALA A 270 -19.24 -8.95 18.40
CA ALA A 270 -19.35 -7.78 17.50
C ALA A 270 -19.18 -6.45 18.27
N ASP A 271 -19.52 -6.44 19.56
CA ASP A 271 -19.36 -5.30 20.48
C ASP A 271 -18.26 -5.53 21.56
N GLY A 272 -17.30 -6.41 21.27
CA GLY A 272 -16.20 -6.71 22.19
C GLY A 272 -15.26 -5.53 22.44
N PRO A 273 -14.50 -5.56 23.54
CA PRO A 273 -13.36 -4.65 23.69
C PRO A 273 -12.35 -4.88 22.56
N THR A 274 -11.73 -3.80 22.07
CA THR A 274 -10.58 -3.88 21.17
C THR A 274 -9.48 -4.73 21.79
N ILE A 275 -8.95 -5.67 21.01
CA ILE A 275 -7.84 -6.52 21.45
C ILE A 275 -6.54 -5.95 20.92
N SER A 276 -5.61 -5.64 21.82
CA SER A 276 -4.27 -5.19 21.45
C SER A 276 -3.29 -6.37 21.44
N ILE A 277 -2.65 -6.61 20.30
CA ILE A 277 -1.66 -7.67 20.12
C ILE A 277 -0.25 -7.04 20.09
N PRO A 278 0.61 -7.31 21.09
CA PRO A 278 1.97 -6.77 21.14
C PRO A 278 2.86 -7.36 20.06
N TRP A 279 3.87 -6.58 19.63
CA TRP A 279 4.79 -6.93 18.53
C TRP A 279 5.36 -8.34 18.61
N ASN A 280 5.79 -8.77 19.79
CA ASN A 280 6.44 -10.06 20.00
C ASN A 280 5.54 -11.28 19.70
N LEU A 281 4.22 -11.10 19.58
CA LEU A 281 3.30 -12.18 19.22
C LEU A 281 3.06 -12.27 17.71
N TRP A 282 3.03 -11.13 17.00
CA TRP A 282 2.62 -11.10 15.59
C TRP A 282 3.72 -10.63 14.64
N GLY A 283 4.53 -9.65 15.03
CA GLY A 283 5.35 -8.85 14.14
C GLY A 283 6.52 -9.59 13.51
N THR A 284 7.27 -10.37 14.29
CA THR A 284 8.50 -11.01 13.82
C THR A 284 8.26 -11.94 12.63
N GLU A 285 7.27 -12.80 12.68
CA GLU A 285 6.98 -13.73 11.57
C GLU A 285 6.11 -13.10 10.47
N ALA A 286 5.29 -12.09 10.81
CA ALA A 286 4.38 -11.48 9.87
C ALA A 286 5.01 -10.38 9.01
N THR A 287 6.20 -9.89 9.36
CA THR A 287 6.79 -8.71 8.70
C THR A 287 8.18 -8.97 8.13
N ARG A 288 8.58 -8.18 7.13
CA ARG A 288 9.97 -8.01 6.67
C ARG A 288 10.27 -6.52 6.53
N TRP A 289 11.34 -6.08 7.17
CA TRP A 289 11.74 -4.67 7.21
C TRP A 289 12.96 -4.43 6.33
N PHE A 290 12.99 -3.29 5.65
CA PHE A 290 14.15 -2.84 4.91
C PHE A 290 14.43 -1.37 5.18
N TRP A 291 15.72 -1.03 5.27
CA TRP A 291 16.19 0.34 5.14
C TRP A 291 15.95 0.83 3.73
N TRP A 292 15.32 1.99 3.63
CA TRP A 292 14.94 2.58 2.36
C TRP A 292 15.77 3.82 2.07
N ASN A 293 17.02 3.61 1.65
CA ASN A 293 17.92 4.73 1.35
C ASN A 293 17.99 4.95 -0.16
N ASN A 294 16.85 5.14 -0.85
CA ASN A 294 16.86 5.35 -2.30
C ASN A 294 17.33 6.79 -2.60
N PRO A 295 18.54 7.00 -3.16
CA PRO A 295 19.06 8.34 -3.42
C PRO A 295 18.28 9.11 -4.49
N ASN A 296 17.35 8.47 -5.21
CA ASN A 296 16.53 9.08 -6.25
C ASN A 296 15.10 9.42 -5.78
N SER A 297 14.78 9.30 -4.48
CA SER A 297 13.42 9.37 -3.93
C SER A 297 12.82 10.77 -3.81
N TYR A 298 13.55 11.84 -4.14
CA TYR A 298 13.06 13.19 -3.83
C TYR A 298 11.91 13.68 -4.71
N ASP A 299 11.65 13.09 -5.88
CA ASP A 299 10.67 13.67 -6.81
C ASP A 299 9.55 12.72 -7.29
N ILE A 300 9.71 11.39 -7.26
CA ILE A 300 8.72 10.47 -7.86
C ILE A 300 8.66 9.14 -7.08
N GLU A 301 7.97 9.12 -5.94
CA GLU A 301 7.53 7.88 -5.26
C GLU A 301 6.02 7.69 -5.47
N TRP A 302 5.57 7.48 -6.70
CA TRP A 302 4.22 6.94 -6.87
C TRP A 302 4.23 5.50 -6.31
N GLY A 303 3.23 5.15 -5.50
CA GLY A 303 3.10 3.84 -4.83
C GLY A 303 2.97 2.61 -5.76
N LEU A 304 3.36 2.73 -7.03
CA LEU A 304 3.15 1.80 -8.13
C LEU A 304 4.20 0.68 -8.20
N TRP A 305 5.11 0.60 -7.22
CA TRP A 305 6.16 -0.42 -7.21
C TRP A 305 5.69 -1.71 -6.54
N THR A 306 4.53 -1.69 -5.87
CA THR A 306 3.94 -2.88 -5.25
C THR A 306 2.74 -3.34 -6.06
N TYR A 307 2.65 -4.63 -6.33
CA TYR A 307 1.42 -5.25 -6.85
C TYR A 307 1.16 -6.59 -6.19
N GLY A 308 0.11 -6.64 -5.37
CA GLY A 308 -0.29 -7.78 -4.56
C GLY A 308 0.83 -8.16 -3.58
N SER A 309 1.51 -9.28 -3.85
CA SER A 309 2.67 -9.73 -3.08
C SER A 309 4.01 -9.33 -3.67
N LYS A 310 4.01 -8.72 -4.87
CA LYS A 310 5.23 -8.42 -5.61
C LYS A 310 5.65 -6.97 -5.41
N PHE A 311 6.94 -6.74 -5.43
CA PHE A 311 7.54 -5.42 -5.34
C PHE A 311 8.67 -5.31 -6.36
N VAL A 312 8.64 -4.27 -7.19
CA VAL A 312 9.68 -3.97 -8.18
C VAL A 312 10.73 -3.07 -7.55
N LEU A 313 11.98 -3.40 -7.85
CA LEU A 313 13.15 -2.69 -7.39
C LEU A 313 14.12 -2.52 -8.55
N ILE A 314 14.56 -1.30 -8.76
CA ILE A 314 15.46 -0.93 -9.85
C ILE A 314 16.80 -0.52 -9.25
N HIS A 315 17.88 -1.14 -9.71
CA HIS A 315 19.21 -0.75 -9.29
C HIS A 315 19.85 0.16 -10.34
N ASN A 316 20.06 1.42 -9.93
CA ASN A 316 20.80 2.37 -10.73
C ASN A 316 22.29 2.15 -10.53
N GLU A 317 22.94 1.55 -11.53
CA GLU A 317 24.38 1.45 -11.59
C GLU A 317 24.93 2.75 -12.23
N PRO A 318 25.69 3.59 -11.50
CA PRO A 318 26.11 4.91 -11.99
C PRO A 318 26.95 4.85 -13.28
N ASP A 319 27.66 3.75 -13.48
CA ASP A 319 28.57 3.54 -14.61
C ASP A 319 27.91 2.80 -15.79
N SER A 320 26.62 2.43 -15.68
CA SER A 320 25.89 1.67 -16.69
C SER A 320 24.70 2.47 -17.23
N ALA A 321 24.50 2.40 -18.55
CA ALA A 321 23.28 2.92 -19.19
C ALA A 321 22.07 1.99 -19.00
N LEU A 322 22.29 0.81 -18.41
CA LEU A 322 21.27 -0.20 -18.14
C LEU A 322 21.15 -0.45 -16.64
N HIS A 323 19.91 -0.63 -16.19
CA HIS A 323 19.58 -0.93 -14.80
C HIS A 323 19.34 -2.41 -14.57
N ASP A 324 19.68 -2.88 -13.37
CA ASP A 324 19.23 -4.20 -12.92
C ASP A 324 17.79 -4.09 -12.42
N LEU A 325 16.96 -5.05 -12.85
CA LEU A 325 15.58 -5.16 -12.40
C LEU A 325 15.46 -6.30 -11.43
N SER A 326 14.94 -6.05 -10.23
CA SER A 326 14.61 -7.08 -9.27
C SER A 326 13.12 -7.06 -8.94
N VAL A 327 12.51 -8.24 -8.92
CA VAL A 327 11.15 -8.45 -8.42
C VAL A 327 11.24 -9.25 -7.12
N ILE A 328 10.75 -8.67 -6.04
CA ILE A 328 10.64 -9.32 -4.74
C ILE A 328 9.20 -9.81 -4.60
N ASP A 329 8.99 -11.10 -4.33
CA ASP A 329 7.68 -11.70 -4.16
C ASP A 329 7.54 -12.32 -2.77
N PHE A 330 6.57 -11.84 -2.00
CA PHE A 330 6.21 -12.31 -0.67
C PHE A 330 5.12 -13.40 -0.68
N ALA A 331 4.66 -13.85 -1.85
CA ALA A 331 3.67 -14.92 -1.91
C ALA A 331 4.27 -16.24 -1.38
N PRO A 332 3.65 -16.87 -0.37
CA PRO A 332 4.23 -18.05 0.29
C PRO A 332 4.49 -19.23 -0.65
N ARG A 333 3.59 -19.45 -1.63
CA ARG A 333 3.72 -20.57 -2.58
C ARG A 333 4.88 -20.36 -3.55
N THR A 334 5.02 -19.16 -4.11
CA THR A 334 6.15 -18.86 -5.02
C THR A 334 7.50 -18.87 -4.30
N ALA A 335 7.52 -18.49 -3.01
CA ALA A 335 8.73 -18.56 -2.19
C ALA A 335 9.11 -20.00 -1.79
N MET A 336 8.14 -20.92 -1.68
CA MET A 336 8.38 -22.31 -1.24
C MET A 336 8.48 -23.33 -2.38
N ASP A 337 7.72 -23.16 -3.47
CA ASP A 337 7.57 -24.16 -4.55
C ASP A 337 8.55 -23.93 -5.72
N ALA A 338 9.27 -22.81 -5.74
CA ALA A 338 10.29 -22.56 -6.76
C ALA A 338 11.44 -23.56 -6.56
N HIS A 339 11.46 -24.63 -7.36
CA HIS A 339 12.60 -25.52 -7.45
C HIS A 339 13.87 -24.70 -7.73
N ASP A 340 14.93 -25.04 -7.00
CA ASP A 340 16.27 -24.43 -6.94
C ASP A 340 17.07 -24.58 -8.25
N ASN A 341 16.36 -24.58 -9.40
CA ASN A 341 16.86 -25.03 -10.69
C ASN A 341 17.70 -23.97 -11.41
N SER A 342 17.70 -22.70 -10.99
CA SER A 342 18.40 -21.68 -11.80
C SER A 342 19.89 -21.52 -11.47
N LEU A 343 20.35 -21.68 -10.22
CA LEU A 343 21.78 -21.48 -9.87
C LEU A 343 22.27 -22.20 -8.59
N ALA A 344 21.57 -23.22 -8.07
CA ALA A 344 22.03 -23.93 -6.86
C ALA A 344 23.48 -24.45 -6.95
N LEU A 345 23.97 -24.72 -8.16
CA LEU A 345 25.34 -25.16 -8.42
C LEU A 345 26.44 -24.10 -8.14
N GLN A 346 26.10 -22.81 -7.99
CA GLN A 346 27.07 -21.71 -7.86
C GLN A 346 27.01 -20.96 -6.52
N ARG A 347 26.16 -21.40 -5.57
CA ARG A 347 26.09 -20.77 -4.24
C ARG A 347 27.28 -21.23 -3.37
N THR A 348 28.39 -20.49 -3.44
CA THR A 348 29.52 -20.74 -2.53
C THR A 348 29.12 -20.38 -1.08
N PRO A 349 29.79 -20.93 -0.06
CA PRO A 349 29.58 -20.54 1.33
C PRO A 349 29.74 -19.03 1.56
N GLU A 350 30.68 -18.39 0.87
CA GLU A 350 30.94 -16.95 0.93
C GLU A 350 29.76 -16.14 0.39
N TYR A 351 29.16 -16.60 -0.71
CA TYR A 351 27.95 -16.01 -1.27
C TYR A 351 26.80 -16.06 -0.26
N LYS A 352 26.57 -17.24 0.35
CA LYS A 352 25.50 -17.41 1.35
C LYS A 352 25.72 -16.49 2.55
N GLN A 353 26.93 -16.44 3.09
CA GLN A 353 27.27 -15.55 4.21
C GLN A 353 27.08 -14.07 3.86
N ARG A 354 27.39 -13.67 2.63
CA ARG A 354 27.18 -12.29 2.17
C ARG A 354 25.70 -11.96 2.07
N LEU A 355 24.91 -12.86 1.48
CA LEU A 355 23.46 -12.73 1.38
C LEU A 355 22.82 -12.62 2.76
N GLU A 356 23.15 -13.53 3.67
CA GLU A 356 22.66 -13.52 5.05
C GLU A 356 23.01 -12.21 5.76
N ARG A 357 24.23 -11.69 5.57
CA ARG A 357 24.65 -10.41 6.14
C ARG A 357 23.83 -9.23 5.60
N ILE A 358 23.65 -9.14 4.28
CA ILE A 358 22.85 -8.08 3.64
C ILE A 358 21.43 -8.05 4.21
N VAL A 359 20.78 -9.22 4.21
CA VAL A 359 19.41 -9.38 4.73
C VAL A 359 19.34 -9.05 6.22
N SER A 360 20.31 -9.52 7.01
CA SER A 360 20.34 -9.31 8.47
C SER A 360 20.48 -7.84 8.85
N GLU A 361 21.20 -7.07 8.03
CA GLU A 361 21.35 -5.62 8.19
C GLU A 361 20.12 -4.82 7.73
N GLY A 362 19.09 -5.49 7.19
CA GLY A 362 17.90 -4.86 6.64
C GLY A 362 18.17 -4.13 5.32
N LYS A 363 19.27 -4.45 4.65
CA LYS A 363 19.50 -3.99 3.28
C LYS A 363 18.68 -4.91 2.38
N MET A 364 17.78 -4.32 1.60
CA MET A 364 17.00 -5.07 0.62
C MET A 364 17.97 -5.78 -0.33
N LEU A 365 17.77 -7.09 -0.53
CA LEU A 365 18.67 -7.90 -1.35
C LEU A 365 18.47 -7.53 -2.83
N LEU A 366 19.34 -6.65 -3.33
CA LEU A 366 19.41 -6.26 -4.75
C LEU A 366 20.15 -7.31 -5.58
N SER A 367 21.34 -7.70 -5.11
CA SER A 367 22.13 -8.80 -5.63
C SER A 367 23.19 -9.18 -4.61
N ALA A 368 23.29 -10.46 -4.25
CA ALA A 368 24.42 -10.96 -3.45
C ALA A 368 25.65 -11.25 -4.31
N TYR A 369 25.51 -11.27 -5.64
CA TYR A 369 26.62 -11.50 -6.54
C TYR A 369 27.51 -10.26 -6.59
N ALA A 370 28.83 -10.47 -6.46
CA ALA A 370 29.76 -9.43 -6.88
C ALA A 370 29.60 -9.25 -8.40
N LYS A 371 29.72 -8.02 -8.92
CA LYS A 371 29.72 -7.76 -10.38
C LYS A 371 30.73 -8.65 -11.15
N ASN A 372 31.76 -9.11 -10.44
CA ASN A 372 32.84 -9.94 -10.98
C ASN A 372 32.66 -11.44 -10.64
N ALA A 373 31.55 -11.84 -10.02
CA ALA A 373 31.34 -13.21 -9.55
C ALA A 373 31.10 -14.21 -10.69
N PHE A 374 30.77 -13.70 -11.88
CA PHE A 374 30.57 -14.52 -13.06
C PHE A 374 31.77 -14.34 -14.00
N GLU A 375 32.67 -15.33 -13.98
CA GLU A 375 33.67 -15.50 -15.03
C GLU A 375 32.96 -16.08 -16.28
N GLY A 376 32.12 -15.29 -16.96
CA GLY A 376 31.33 -15.73 -18.12
C GLY A 376 30.13 -14.83 -18.45
N GLU A 377 29.29 -15.26 -19.40
CA GLU A 377 28.01 -14.61 -19.68
C GLU A 377 27.10 -14.73 -18.45
N LEU A 378 26.58 -13.60 -17.97
CA LEU A 378 25.60 -13.57 -16.89
C LEU A 378 24.37 -14.39 -17.30
N PRO A 379 23.79 -15.20 -16.40
CA PRO A 379 22.53 -15.83 -16.69
C PRO A 379 21.48 -14.75 -16.96
N PRO A 380 20.54 -15.00 -17.89
CA PRO A 380 19.57 -13.99 -18.28
C PRO A 380 18.71 -13.56 -17.10
N VAL A 381 18.46 -14.44 -16.13
CA VAL A 381 17.74 -14.19 -14.89
C VAL A 381 18.33 -15.08 -13.79
N TYR A 382 18.42 -14.57 -12.56
CA TYR A 382 18.71 -15.37 -11.39
C TYR A 382 17.71 -15.09 -10.26
N GLY A 383 17.57 -16.03 -9.33
CA GLY A 383 16.66 -15.86 -8.21
C GLY A 383 17.17 -16.47 -6.92
N ASP A 384 16.82 -15.81 -5.82
CA ASP A 384 17.17 -16.22 -4.48
C ASP A 384 15.94 -16.28 -3.59
N ILE A 385 15.97 -17.18 -2.62
CA ILE A 385 14.90 -17.37 -1.65
C ILE A 385 15.47 -17.04 -0.27
N ILE A 386 14.82 -16.13 0.42
CA ILE A 386 15.14 -15.74 1.79
C ILE A 386 14.09 -16.34 2.69
N GLY A 387 14.50 -17.35 3.45
CA GLY A 387 13.66 -18.02 4.43
C GLY A 387 13.42 -17.19 5.69
N SER A 388 12.62 -17.75 6.60
CA SER A 388 12.41 -17.21 7.94
C SER A 388 13.58 -17.50 8.89
N ASP A 389 14.52 -18.35 8.50
CA ASP A 389 15.75 -18.67 9.23
C ASP A 389 16.80 -17.56 9.16
N VAL A 390 16.68 -16.63 8.21
CA VAL A 390 17.54 -15.45 8.07
C VAL A 390 16.76 -14.20 8.54
N PRO A 391 16.86 -13.80 9.82
CA PRO A 391 16.14 -12.64 10.33
C PRO A 391 16.78 -11.35 9.87
N THR A 392 15.96 -10.33 9.67
CA THR A 392 16.41 -8.94 9.60
C THR A 392 16.34 -8.31 10.99
N THR A 393 17.40 -7.61 11.42
CA THR A 393 17.45 -6.94 12.73
C THR A 393 17.73 -5.44 12.58
N ILE A 394 16.70 -4.61 12.79
CA ILE A 394 16.81 -3.15 12.80
C ILE A 394 17.21 -2.69 14.20
N LYS A 395 18.32 -1.97 14.32
CA LYS A 395 18.90 -1.55 15.62
C LYS A 395 18.71 -0.06 15.94
N THR A 396 18.19 0.71 15.00
CA THR A 396 18.11 2.18 15.08
C THR A 396 16.66 2.60 14.91
N GLY A 397 16.25 3.69 15.57
CA GLY A 397 14.87 4.22 15.53
C GLY A 397 13.94 3.66 16.62
N PHE A 398 14.30 2.54 17.24
CA PHE A 398 13.46 1.82 18.21
C PHE A 398 14.17 1.60 19.55
N ALA A 399 13.38 1.53 20.63
CA ALA A 399 13.89 1.36 22.00
C ALA A 399 14.58 0.00 22.21
N ALA A 400 14.22 -1.00 21.40
CA ALA A 400 14.87 -2.31 21.34
C ALA A 400 15.05 -2.75 19.88
N PRO A 401 16.02 -3.63 19.58
CA PRO A 401 16.19 -4.17 18.23
C PRO A 401 14.91 -4.84 17.72
N VAL A 402 14.51 -4.50 16.49
CA VAL A 402 13.31 -5.04 15.83
C VAL A 402 13.73 -6.18 14.92
N GLU A 403 13.20 -7.37 15.20
CA GLU A 403 13.44 -8.56 14.39
C GLU A 403 12.25 -8.87 13.47
N SER A 404 12.52 -9.21 12.21
CA SER A 404 11.51 -9.56 11.20
C SER A 404 11.97 -10.70 10.27
N ARG A 405 11.05 -11.60 9.87
CA ARG A 405 11.33 -12.92 9.30
C ARG A 405 10.38 -13.36 8.17
N LEU A 406 9.50 -12.49 7.66
CA LEU A 406 8.58 -12.85 6.58
C LEU A 406 9.37 -13.31 5.33
N PRO A 407 9.26 -14.58 4.89
CA PRO A 407 10.03 -15.09 3.76
C PRO A 407 9.65 -14.42 2.45
N TYR A 408 10.61 -14.37 1.52
CA TYR A 408 10.38 -13.83 0.19
C TYR A 408 11.32 -14.46 -0.84
N ARG A 409 10.94 -14.35 -2.11
CA ARG A 409 11.78 -14.67 -3.25
C ARG A 409 12.19 -13.38 -3.94
N VAL A 410 13.44 -13.27 -4.37
CA VAL A 410 13.89 -12.21 -5.27
C VAL A 410 14.25 -12.84 -6.61
N VAL A 411 13.84 -12.19 -7.71
CA VAL A 411 14.21 -12.57 -9.07
C VAL A 411 14.82 -11.34 -9.73
N THR A 412 16.08 -11.44 -10.12
CA THR A 412 16.85 -10.34 -10.67
C THR A 412 17.24 -10.62 -12.11
N ARG A 413 17.05 -9.60 -12.95
CA ARG A 413 17.48 -9.55 -14.33
C ARG A 413 18.57 -8.48 -14.46
N PRO A 414 19.86 -8.87 -14.58
CA PRO A 414 20.96 -7.92 -14.61
C PRO A 414 21.04 -7.19 -15.96
N GLN A 415 21.46 -5.92 -15.93
CA GLN A 415 21.79 -5.07 -17.08
C GLN A 415 20.73 -5.12 -18.17
N PHE A 416 19.46 -5.01 -17.79
CA PHE A 416 18.35 -5.33 -18.68
C PHE A 416 17.65 -4.10 -19.23
N LEU A 417 17.44 -3.09 -18.38
CA LEU A 417 16.47 -2.04 -18.66
C LEU A 417 17.15 -0.74 -19.07
N PRO A 418 16.66 -0.05 -20.11
CA PRO A 418 17.07 1.32 -20.36
C PRO A 418 16.65 2.21 -19.18
N THR A 419 17.31 3.36 -19.03
CA THR A 419 16.88 4.36 -18.04
C THR A 419 15.46 4.84 -18.34
N CYS A 420 14.57 4.64 -17.36
CA CYS A 420 13.22 5.19 -17.31
C CYS A 420 13.13 6.16 -16.13
N GLU A 421 12.21 7.12 -16.21
CA GLU A 421 11.92 8.05 -15.12
C GLU A 421 11.28 7.33 -13.94
N ASP A 422 10.38 6.40 -14.22
CA ASP A 422 9.70 5.60 -13.21
C ASP A 422 9.41 4.19 -13.72
N TRP A 423 9.16 3.29 -12.77
CA TRP A 423 8.83 1.90 -13.00
C TRP A 423 7.61 1.54 -12.16
N SER A 424 6.71 0.74 -12.71
CA SER A 424 5.59 0.18 -11.97
C SER A 424 5.40 -1.29 -12.26
N ILE A 425 4.59 -1.96 -11.45
CA ILE A 425 4.16 -3.32 -11.67
C ILE A 425 2.64 -3.41 -11.67
N ASP A 426 2.11 -4.05 -12.69
CA ASP A 426 0.68 -4.36 -12.81
C ASP A 426 0.52 -5.83 -13.21
N GLY A 427 0.14 -6.66 -12.22
CA GLY A 427 -0.17 -8.06 -12.44
C GLY A 427 1.07 -8.89 -12.75
N SER A 428 1.16 -9.24 -14.03
CA SER A 428 2.30 -9.93 -14.62
C SER A 428 3.13 -9.02 -15.51
N ASN A 429 2.94 -7.70 -15.45
CA ASN A 429 3.64 -6.74 -16.29
C ASN A 429 4.44 -5.76 -15.42
N ILE A 430 5.60 -5.37 -15.90
CA ILE A 430 6.41 -4.27 -15.37
C ILE A 430 6.38 -3.18 -16.43
N VAL A 431 6.00 -1.97 -16.01
CA VAL A 431 5.81 -0.83 -16.89
C VAL A 431 6.90 0.19 -16.60
N GLY A 432 7.62 0.64 -17.62
CA GLY A 432 8.62 1.71 -17.52
C GLY A 432 8.11 2.97 -18.20
N LEU A 433 8.18 4.10 -17.50
CA LEU A 433 7.82 5.42 -18.03
C LEU A 433 9.08 6.15 -18.48
N TYR A 434 9.17 6.50 -19.77
CA TYR A 434 10.33 7.23 -20.28
C TYR A 434 10.38 8.67 -19.77
N PRO A 435 11.58 9.28 -19.72
CA PRO A 435 11.71 10.63 -19.22
C PRO A 435 10.89 11.68 -19.99
N GLY A 436 10.24 12.57 -19.24
CA GLY A 436 9.54 13.76 -19.69
C GLY A 436 10.45 14.65 -20.53
N GLY A 437 10.43 14.40 -21.84
CA GLY A 437 11.34 15.03 -22.80
C GLY A 437 11.32 14.37 -24.18
N ARG A 438 10.81 13.13 -24.30
CA ARG A 438 10.38 12.59 -25.59
C ARG A 438 8.92 12.94 -25.85
N GLU A 439 8.65 13.64 -26.94
CA GLU A 439 7.30 13.98 -27.40
C GLU A 439 6.47 12.73 -27.80
N ASP A 440 7.08 11.55 -27.84
CA ASP A 440 6.43 10.32 -28.29
C ASP A 440 5.61 9.58 -27.21
N GLY A 441 5.78 9.93 -25.92
CA GLY A 441 5.03 9.32 -24.83
C GLY A 441 5.22 7.81 -24.72
N THR A 442 6.38 7.28 -25.14
CA THR A 442 6.61 5.83 -25.18
C THR A 442 6.53 5.22 -23.77
N ILE A 443 5.82 4.11 -23.64
CA ILE A 443 5.73 3.29 -22.42
C ILE A 443 6.36 1.93 -22.73
N LEU A 444 7.26 1.45 -21.86
CA LEU A 444 7.81 0.10 -21.98
C LEU A 444 6.99 -0.86 -21.15
N VAL A 445 6.58 -1.99 -21.72
CA VAL A 445 5.84 -3.03 -20.99
C VAL A 445 6.59 -4.36 -21.10
N TYR A 446 7.01 -4.88 -19.96
CA TYR A 446 7.70 -6.15 -19.83
C TYR A 446 6.82 -7.18 -19.15
N ARG A 447 6.66 -8.34 -19.77
CA ARG A 447 5.88 -9.44 -19.19
C ARG A 447 6.74 -10.34 -18.32
N LEU A 448 6.26 -10.63 -17.12
CA LEU A 448 6.76 -11.67 -16.22
C LEU A 448 6.28 -13.02 -16.74
N SER A 449 7.18 -13.81 -17.33
CA SER A 449 6.90 -15.19 -17.70
C SER A 449 7.10 -16.12 -16.50
N TYR A 450 6.11 -16.97 -16.25
CA TYR A 450 6.21 -18.14 -15.37
C TYR A 450 6.54 -19.37 -16.23
N ASP A 451 7.55 -19.29 -17.08
CA ASP A 451 7.95 -20.49 -17.81
C ASP A 451 8.73 -21.41 -16.87
N SER A 452 8.05 -22.44 -16.38
CA SER A 452 8.73 -23.67 -15.96
C SER A 452 9.31 -24.42 -17.16
N ASP A 453 8.86 -24.11 -18.37
CA ASP A 453 9.29 -24.75 -19.62
C ASP A 453 9.26 -23.76 -20.80
N THR A 454 10.42 -23.58 -21.45
CA THR A 454 10.67 -22.92 -22.76
C THR A 454 10.66 -21.39 -22.88
N TYR A 455 11.83 -20.82 -23.25
CA TYR A 455 12.03 -19.41 -23.61
C TYR A 455 11.45 -19.08 -24.99
N SER A 456 10.52 -18.12 -25.06
CA SER A 456 10.25 -17.32 -26.25
C SER A 456 10.07 -15.86 -25.88
N HIS A 457 10.88 -14.97 -26.47
CA HIS A 457 10.75 -13.52 -26.32
C HIS A 457 9.79 -12.98 -27.38
N GLU A 458 8.67 -12.39 -26.98
CA GLU A 458 7.94 -11.41 -27.79
C GLU A 458 8.04 -10.05 -27.10
N ALA A 459 8.64 -9.07 -27.80
CA ALA A 459 8.51 -7.67 -27.45
C ALA A 459 7.32 -7.12 -28.26
N LEU A 460 6.27 -6.68 -27.57
CA LEU A 460 5.22 -5.88 -28.19
C LEU A 460 5.74 -4.43 -28.25
N VAL A 461 5.82 -3.89 -29.46
CA VAL A 461 6.14 -2.48 -29.75
C VAL A 461 4.87 -1.65 -29.75
#